data_AF-A0A9E1S4V5-F1
#
_entry.id   AF-A0A9E1S4V5-F1
#
_cell.length_a   1.000
_cell.length_b   1.000
_cell.length_c   1.000
_cell.angle_alpha   90.00
_cell.angle_beta   90.00
_cell.angle_gamma   90.00
#
_symmetry.space_group_name_H-M   'P 1'
#
loop_
_entity.id
_entity.type
_entity.pdbx_description
1 polymer ?
#
loop_
_entity_poly.entity_id
_entity_poly.type
_entity_poly.pdbx_seq_one_letter_code
_entity_poly.pdbx_strand_id
1 'polypeptide(L)'
;IGLDCGLTEEEISRIKRGPEAEGWSEGDQALLHATDDLTRDAFISDENWHRLSALSEKQRMDLVMTVAQYTQVSMMLNTFGVQLDEDLTLDPDLCP
;
A
#
# COMPACT_ATOMS: atom_id res chain seq x y z
N ILE A 1 -7.80 -10.76 -0.55
CA ILE A 1 -8.14 -9.34 -0.32
C ILE A 1 -8.05 -8.53 -1.61
N GLY A 2 -6.87 -8.27 -2.18
CA GLY A 2 -6.73 -7.39 -3.36
C GLY A 2 -7.62 -7.79 -4.55
N LEU A 3 -7.55 -9.07 -4.96
CA LEU A 3 -8.40 -9.64 -6.01
C LEU A 3 -9.90 -9.53 -5.66
N ASP A 4 -10.27 -9.84 -4.42
CA ASP A 4 -11.65 -9.78 -3.94
C ASP A 4 -12.21 -8.35 -3.91
N CYS A 5 -11.31 -7.35 -3.80
CA CYS A 5 -11.63 -5.93 -3.86
C CYS A 5 -11.64 -5.37 -5.29
N GLY A 6 -11.41 -6.20 -6.31
CA GLY A 6 -11.46 -5.81 -7.72
C GLY A 6 -10.13 -5.38 -8.33
N LEU A 7 -9.01 -5.55 -7.64
CA LEU A 7 -7.70 -5.42 -8.29
C LEU A 7 -7.46 -6.59 -9.24
N THR A 8 -6.82 -6.30 -10.35
CA THR A 8 -6.37 -7.31 -11.32
C THR A 8 -5.05 -7.96 -10.88
N GLU A 9 -4.75 -9.16 -11.40
CA GLU A 9 -3.46 -9.81 -11.17
C GLU A 9 -2.31 -8.94 -11.71
N GLU A 10 -2.53 -8.25 -12.83
CA GLU A 10 -1.58 -7.32 -13.41
C GLU A 10 -1.30 -6.13 -12.50
N GLU A 11 -2.33 -5.55 -11.88
CA GLU A 11 -2.15 -4.47 -10.90
C GLU A 11 -1.42 -4.96 -9.65
N ILE A 12 -1.74 -6.15 -9.14
CA ILE A 12 -1.04 -6.74 -7.99
C ILE A 12 0.44 -6.96 -8.32
N SER A 13 0.75 -7.50 -9.50
CA SER A 13 2.14 -7.65 -9.96
C SER A 13 2.82 -6.29 -10.13
N ARG A 14 2.10 -5.28 -10.63
CA ARG A 14 2.62 -3.92 -10.82
C ARG A 14 2.93 -3.24 -9.48
N ILE A 15 2.16 -3.48 -8.42
CA ILE A 15 2.42 -2.92 -7.07
C ILE A 15 3.83 -3.29 -6.59
N LYS A 16 4.27 -4.53 -6.81
CA LYS A 16 5.62 -4.98 -6.44
C LYS A 16 6.74 -4.22 -7.14
N ARG A 17 6.46 -3.65 -8.32
CA ARG A 17 7.40 -2.86 -9.12
C ARG A 17 7.43 -1.37 -8.70
N GLY A 18 6.50 -0.95 -7.85
CA GLY A 18 6.44 0.38 -7.29
C GLY A 18 5.66 1.40 -8.11
N PRO A 19 5.61 2.67 -7.64
CA PRO A 19 4.81 3.73 -8.23
C PRO A 19 5.26 4.15 -9.63
N GLU A 20 6.52 3.90 -10.01
CA GLU A 20 7.07 4.25 -11.32
C GLU A 20 6.78 3.22 -12.41
N ALA A 21 6.09 2.12 -12.09
CA ALA A 21 5.74 1.12 -13.07
C ALA A 21 4.70 1.63 -14.07
N GLU A 22 4.92 1.36 -15.36
CA GLU A 22 4.00 1.76 -16.42
C GLU A 22 2.59 1.15 -16.22
N GLY A 23 1.57 1.96 -16.50
CA GLY A 23 0.16 1.54 -16.48
C GLY A 23 -0.65 1.99 -15.28
N TRP A 24 -0.06 2.74 -14.34
CA TRP A 24 -0.81 3.45 -13.30
C TRP A 24 -1.51 4.70 -13.84
N SER A 25 -2.69 4.98 -13.30
CA SER A 25 -3.26 6.33 -13.42
C SER A 25 -2.49 7.30 -12.52
N GLU A 26 -2.58 8.60 -12.79
CA GLU A 26 -1.96 9.63 -11.94
C GLU A 26 -2.44 9.53 -10.48
N GLY A 27 -3.71 9.17 -10.28
CA GLY A 27 -4.29 8.99 -8.95
C GLY A 27 -3.71 7.79 -8.20
N ASP A 28 -3.60 6.64 -8.87
CA ASP A 28 -3.05 5.42 -8.26
C ASP A 28 -1.56 5.59 -7.96
N GLN A 29 -0.82 6.21 -8.88
CA GLN A 29 0.58 6.54 -8.65
C GLN A 29 0.75 7.46 -7.43
N ALA A 30 -0.11 8.47 -7.27
CA ALA A 30 -0.08 9.36 -6.10
C ALA A 30 -0.37 8.60 -4.79
N LEU A 31 -1.33 7.66 -4.80
CA LEU A 31 -1.63 6.81 -3.63
C LEU A 31 -0.45 5.91 -3.26
N LEU A 32 0.23 5.33 -4.26
CA LEU A 32 1.40 4.48 -4.05
C LEU A 32 2.58 5.28 -3.46
N HIS A 33 2.90 6.44 -4.01
CA HIS A 33 3.95 7.31 -3.44
C HIS A 33 3.66 7.71 -1.99
N ALA A 34 2.42 8.12 -1.69
CA ALA A 34 2.04 8.47 -0.33
C ALA A 34 2.10 7.27 0.63
N THR A 35 1.78 6.07 0.14
CA THR A 35 1.90 4.83 0.92
C THR A 35 3.36 4.52 1.21
N ASP A 36 4.24 4.62 0.21
CA ASP A 36 5.69 4.42 0.37
C ASP A 36 6.31 5.41 1.37
N ASP A 37 5.97 6.69 1.27
CA ASP A 37 6.39 7.75 2.21
C ASP A 37 5.96 7.41 3.65
N LEU A 38 4.69 7.04 3.84
CA LEU A 38 4.15 6.70 5.17
C LEU A 38 4.80 5.45 5.77
N THR A 39 4.99 4.40 4.97
CA THR A 39 5.60 3.15 5.45
C THR A 39 7.08 3.31 5.76
N ARG A 40 7.80 4.16 5.01
CA ARG A 40 9.24 4.39 5.18
C ARG A 40 9.57 5.41 6.26
N ASP A 41 8.89 6.56 6.22
CA ASP A 41 9.28 7.77 6.95
C ASP A 41 8.22 8.22 7.96
N ALA A 42 7.06 7.56 8.00
CA ALA A 42 5.90 7.96 8.80
C ALA A 42 5.42 9.40 8.52
N PHE A 43 5.74 9.92 7.33
CA PHE A 43 5.43 11.27 6.92
C PHE A 43 5.33 11.36 5.39
N ILE A 44 4.26 11.98 4.87
CA ILE A 44 4.12 12.24 3.43
C ILE A 44 4.82 13.55 3.10
N SER A 45 5.74 13.52 2.13
CA SER A 45 6.40 14.73 1.63
C SER A 45 5.41 15.74 1.03
N ASP A 46 5.77 17.03 1.04
CA ASP A 46 4.91 18.07 0.45
C ASP A 46 4.61 17.82 -1.03
N GLU A 47 5.58 17.27 -1.77
CA GLU A 47 5.42 16.89 -3.17
C GLU A 47 4.32 15.84 -3.33
N ASN A 48 4.43 14.71 -2.60
CA ASN A 48 3.46 13.63 -2.70
C ASN A 48 2.09 14.01 -2.11
N TRP A 49 2.07 14.86 -1.09
CA TRP A 49 0.82 15.44 -0.57
C TRP A 49 0.11 16.30 -1.62
N HIS A 50 0.86 17.07 -2.42
CA HIS A 50 0.29 17.86 -3.51
C HIS A 50 -0.27 16.98 -4.64
N ARG A 51 0.38 15.85 -4.95
CA ARG A 51 -0.11 14.88 -5.95
C ARG A 51 -1.49 14.31 -5.58
N LEU A 52 -1.84 14.24 -4.29
CA LEU A 52 -3.17 13.85 -3.80
C LEU A 52 -4.24 14.95 -3.93
N SER A 53 -4.00 16.00 -4.73
CA SER A 53 -4.88 17.17 -4.87
C SER A 53 -6.34 16.83 -5.23
N ALA A 54 -6.55 15.76 -5.99
CA ALA A 54 -7.89 15.29 -6.38
C ALA A 54 -8.70 14.69 -5.21
N LEU A 55 -8.04 14.27 -4.13
CA LEU A 55 -8.70 13.76 -2.94
C LEU A 55 -9.15 14.90 -2.04
N SER A 56 -10.34 14.75 -1.45
CA SER A 56 -10.79 15.57 -0.33
C SER A 56 -9.91 15.36 0.90
N GLU A 57 -9.93 16.32 1.82
CA GLU A 57 -9.20 16.22 3.09
C GLU A 57 -9.54 14.94 3.85
N LYS A 58 -10.83 14.59 3.92
CA LYS A 58 -11.29 13.35 4.57
C LYS A 58 -10.69 12.10 3.91
N GLN A 59 -10.67 12.04 2.57
CA GLN A 59 -10.08 10.91 1.86
C GLN A 59 -8.57 10.80 2.10
N ARG A 60 -7.86 11.94 2.23
CA ARG A 60 -6.44 11.92 2.59
C ARG A 60 -6.20 11.46 4.03
N MET A 61 -7.07 11.86 4.97
CA MET A 61 -7.04 11.34 6.34
C MET A 61 -7.28 9.82 6.37
N ASP A 62 -8.27 9.34 5.60
CA ASP A 62 -8.59 7.92 5.48
C ASP A 62 -7.39 7.12 4.92
N LEU A 63 -6.67 7.67 3.93
CA LEU A 63 -5.43 7.08 3.41
C LEU A 63 -4.38 6.92 4.51
N VAL A 64 -4.06 7.99 5.24
CA VAL A 64 -3.05 7.97 6.31
C VAL A 64 -3.41 6.95 7.38
N MET A 65 -4.68 6.94 7.81
CA MET A 65 -5.19 6.00 8.80
C MET A 65 -5.08 4.55 8.33
N THR A 66 -5.43 4.28 7.07
CA THR A 66 -5.39 2.94 6.48
C THR A 66 -3.95 2.41 6.48
N VAL A 67 -2.99 3.17 5.97
CA VAL A 67 -1.58 2.74 5.91
C VAL A 67 -1.00 2.52 7.32
N ALA A 68 -1.31 3.42 8.26
CA ALA A 68 -0.87 3.29 9.65
C ALA A 68 -1.41 2.01 10.32
N GLN A 69 -2.69 1.68 10.09
CA GLN A 69 -3.31 0.47 10.64
C GLN A 69 -2.67 -0.80 10.09
N TYR A 70 -2.48 -0.91 8.77
CA TYR A 70 -1.79 -2.07 8.20
C TYR A 70 -0.35 -2.19 8.67
N THR A 71 0.36 -1.06 8.82
CA THR A 71 1.74 -1.06 9.36
C THR A 71 1.78 -1.57 10.80
N GLN A 72 0.83 -1.14 11.65
CA GLN A 72 0.70 -1.62 13.03
C GLN A 72 0.39 -3.12 13.08
N VAL A 73 -0.55 -3.60 12.26
CA VAL A 73 -0.91 -5.03 12.21
C VAL A 73 0.30 -5.86 11.78
N SER A 74 0.99 -5.46 10.71
CA SER A 74 2.21 -6.14 10.24
C SER A 74 3.28 -6.21 11.33
N MET A 75 3.48 -5.13 12.08
CA MET A 75 4.41 -5.11 13.22
C MET A 75 4.03 -6.17 14.27
N MET A 76 2.75 -6.25 14.64
CA MET A 76 2.26 -7.25 15.62
C MET A 76 2.44 -8.68 15.11
N LEU A 77 2.00 -8.96 13.87
CA LEU A 77 2.09 -10.29 13.27
C LEU A 77 3.54 -10.78 13.19
N ASN A 78 4.46 -9.91 12.73
CA ASN A 78 5.89 -10.22 12.65
C ASN A 78 6.50 -10.46 14.03
N THR A 79 6.18 -9.62 15.01
CA THR A 79 6.74 -9.72 16.38
C THR A 79 6.28 -10.99 17.09
N PHE A 80 5.02 -11.39 16.90
CA PHE A 80 4.47 -12.60 17.51
C PHE A 80 4.72 -13.88 16.69
N GLY A 81 5.34 -13.77 15.51
CA GLY A 81 5.61 -14.91 14.65
C GLY A 81 4.34 -15.60 14.16
N VAL A 82 3.28 -14.83 13.91
CA VAL A 82 2.02 -15.38 13.37
C VAL A 82 2.27 -15.92 11.97
N GLN A 83 1.85 -17.16 11.74
CA GLN A 83 1.99 -17.83 10.44
C GLN A 83 0.78 -17.54 9.55
N LEU A 84 0.93 -17.73 8.24
CA LEU A 84 -0.19 -17.68 7.30
C LEU A 84 -1.25 -18.74 7.67
N ASP A 85 -2.51 -18.40 7.44
CA ASP A 85 -3.62 -19.35 7.52
C ASP A 85 -3.48 -20.43 6.45
N GLU A 86 -4.05 -21.62 6.70
CA GLU A 86 -3.85 -22.82 5.86
C GLU A 86 -4.32 -22.64 4.40
N ASP A 87 -5.24 -21.72 4.15
CA ASP A 87 -5.80 -21.40 2.84
C ASP A 87 -5.04 -20.29 2.09
N LEU A 88 -4.01 -19.70 2.71
CA LEU A 88 -3.19 -18.65 2.12
C LEU A 88 -1.88 -19.21 1.57
N THR A 89 -1.53 -18.81 0.35
CA THR A 89 -0.24 -19.14 -0.28
C THR A 89 0.68 -17.91 -0.22
N LEU A 90 1.90 -18.08 0.31
CA LEU A 90 2.89 -17.01 0.33
C LEU A 90 3.31 -16.66 -1.11
N ASP A 91 3.33 -15.37 -1.40
CA ASP A 91 3.86 -14.87 -2.66
C ASP A 91 5.38 -15.13 -2.71
N PRO A 92 5.89 -15.87 -3.71
CA PRO A 92 7.30 -16.23 -3.78
C PRO A 92 8.23 -15.02 -3.92
N ASP A 93 7.73 -13.89 -4.44
CA ASP A 93 8.51 -12.66 -4.57
C ASP A 93 8.65 -11.90 -3.24
N LEU A 94 7.86 -12.27 -2.22
CA LEU A 94 7.80 -11.61 -0.91
C LEU A 94 8.37 -12.49 0.23
N CYS A 95 9.03 -13.59 -0.11
CA CYS A 95 9.79 -14.38 0.85
C CYS A 95 10.95 -13.54 1.45
N PRO A 96 11.21 -13.64 2.77
CA PRO A 96 12.35 -12.99 3.41
C PRO A 96 13.71 -13.54 2.94
#